data_AF-A0A7S6TZA5-F1
#
_entry.id   AF-A0A7S6TZA5-F1
#
_cell.length_a   1.000
_cell.length_b   1.000
_cell.length_c   1.000
_cell.angle_alpha   90.00
_cell.angle_beta   90.00
_cell.angle_gamma   90.00
#
_symmetry.space_group_name_H-M   'P 1'
#
loop_
_entity.id
_entity.type
_entity.pdbx_description
1 polymer ?
#
loop_
_entity_poly.entity_id
_entity_poly.type
_entity_poly.pdbx_seq_one_letter_code
_entity_poly.pdbx_strand_id
1 'polypeptide(L)'
;MLKLPWRLLYLGGGILTGIAQVILEPSLTVPLIGANGAIATILGAYVSKFPQGKIDTIMPLLILYIPMEVPAYSYLLWWFIQQLFYGIGSLNMTASDVNSANFSFWVQLLGLCIGAAVIRYYESSSKS
;
A
#
# COMPACT_ATOMS: atom_id res chain seq x y z
N MET A 1 -7.92 -25.98 -1.43
CA MET A 1 -7.18 -25.04 -0.54
C MET A 1 -5.90 -24.57 -1.22
N LEU A 2 -5.97 -23.57 -2.11
CA LEU A 2 -4.75 -22.92 -2.59
C LEU A 2 -4.19 -22.04 -1.46
N LYS A 3 -3.05 -22.44 -0.89
CA LYS A 3 -2.28 -21.59 0.02
C LYS A 3 -1.55 -20.57 -0.84
N LEU A 4 -2.05 -19.33 -0.91
CA LEU A 4 -1.33 -18.25 -1.57
C LEU A 4 -0.05 -17.95 -0.77
N PRO A 5 1.15 -18.12 -1.34
CA PRO A 5 2.37 -17.79 -0.64
C PRO A 5 2.52 -16.26 -0.59
N TRP A 6 2.38 -15.68 0.60
CA TRP A 6 2.56 -14.24 0.86
C TRP A 6 3.84 -13.65 0.27
N ARG A 7 4.90 -14.48 0.17
CA ARG A 7 6.17 -14.14 -0.48
C ARG A 7 6.01 -13.79 -1.96
N LEU A 8 5.17 -14.52 -2.71
CA LEU A 8 4.93 -14.22 -4.13
C LEU A 8 4.08 -12.97 -4.28
N LEU A 9 3.14 -12.73 -3.38
CA LEU A 9 2.37 -11.48 -3.33
C LEU A 9 3.28 -10.28 -3.08
N TYR A 10 4.25 -10.42 -2.17
CA TYR A 10 5.23 -9.39 -1.88
C TYR A 10 6.15 -9.11 -3.07
N LEU A 11 6.77 -10.16 -3.63
CA LEU A 11 7.70 -10.01 -4.75
C LEU A 11 7.00 -9.54 -6.03
N GLY A 12 5.87 -10.16 -6.37
CA GLY A 12 5.06 -9.78 -7.53
C GLY A 12 4.47 -8.38 -7.38
N GLY A 13 3.94 -8.04 -6.20
CA GLY A 13 3.44 -6.70 -5.88
C GLY A 13 4.54 -5.64 -6.00
N GLY A 14 5.72 -5.91 -5.45
CA GLY A 14 6.89 -5.03 -5.56
C GLY A 14 7.35 -4.81 -7.00
N ILE A 15 7.38 -5.86 -7.82
CA ILE A 15 7.73 -5.76 -9.24
C ILE A 15 6.68 -4.93 -10.00
N LEU A 16 5.39 -5.22 -9.81
CA LEU A 16 4.31 -4.52 -10.51
C LEU A 16 4.24 -3.04 -10.14
N THR A 17 4.37 -2.73 -8.85
CA THR A 17 4.38 -1.35 -8.35
C THR A 17 5.64 -0.61 -8.78
N GLY A 18 6.80 -1.28 -8.79
CA GLY A 18 8.05 -0.72 -9.33
C GLY A 18 7.95 -0.37 -10.82
N ILE A 19 7.39 -1.27 -11.63
CA ILE A 19 7.14 -1.01 -13.06
C ILE A 19 6.17 0.15 -13.23
N ALA A 20 5.07 0.17 -12.46
CA ALA A 20 4.10 1.27 -12.51
C ALA A 20 4.77 2.62 -12.19
N GLN A 21 5.69 2.66 -11.23
CA GLN A 21 6.39 3.90 -10.91
C GLN A 21 7.33 4.36 -12.03
N VAL A 22 8.06 3.44 -12.68
CA VAL A 22 8.91 3.79 -13.82
C VAL A 22 8.09 4.36 -14.98
N ILE A 23 6.88 3.85 -15.21
CA ILE A 23 5.97 4.35 -16.25
C ILE A 23 5.41 5.73 -15.89
N LEU A 24 5.05 5.93 -14.62
CA LEU A 24 4.46 7.19 -14.15
C LEU A 24 5.49 8.32 -14.04
N GLU A 25 6.75 8.00 -13.76
CA GLU A 25 7.82 8.99 -13.58
C GLU A 25 9.11 8.57 -14.31
N PRO A 26 9.12 8.60 -15.66
CA PRO A 26 10.26 8.14 -16.46
C PRO A 26 11.49 9.08 -16.38
N SER A 27 11.31 10.31 -15.91
CA SER A 27 12.38 11.30 -15.71
C SER A 27 13.08 11.19 -14.35
N LEU A 28 12.73 10.21 -13.52
CA LEU A 28 13.26 10.08 -12.16
C LEU A 28 14.77 9.83 -12.19
N THR A 29 15.54 10.82 -11.74
CA THR A 29 17.02 10.74 -11.68
C THR A 29 17.52 10.03 -10.41
N VAL A 30 16.61 9.75 -9.48
CA VAL A 30 16.88 9.19 -8.16
C VAL A 30 16.58 7.68 -8.17
N PRO A 31 17.44 6.82 -7.58
CA PRO A 31 17.19 5.39 -7.52
C PRO A 31 15.89 5.07 -6.78
N LEU A 32 15.04 4.27 -7.42
CA LEU A 32 13.76 3.83 -6.88
C LEU A 32 13.96 2.73 -5.83
N ILE A 33 13.61 3.00 -4.56
CA ILE A 33 13.60 1.99 -3.49
C ILE A 33 12.14 1.55 -3.27
N GLY A 34 11.72 0.51 -4.00
CA GLY A 34 10.31 0.12 -4.18
C GLY A 34 9.67 -0.77 -3.09
N ALA A 35 10.23 -0.86 -1.88
CA ALA A 35 9.68 -1.74 -0.84
C ALA A 35 8.25 -1.34 -0.41
N ASN A 36 7.92 -0.04 -0.45
CA ASN A 36 6.65 0.50 0.02
C ASN A 36 5.44 0.03 -0.81
N GLY A 37 5.61 -0.14 -2.13
CA GLY A 37 4.55 -0.64 -3.02
C GLY A 37 4.19 -2.10 -2.73
N ALA A 38 5.18 -2.94 -2.42
CA ALA A 38 4.97 -4.33 -2.03
C ALA A 38 4.16 -4.45 -0.72
N ILE A 39 4.42 -3.56 0.24
CA ILE A 39 3.67 -3.49 1.50
C ILE A 39 2.21 -3.10 1.23
N ALA A 40 1.97 -2.10 0.38
CA ALA A 40 0.62 -1.71 -0.02
C ALA A 40 -0.16 -2.87 -0.67
N THR A 41 0.51 -3.69 -1.49
CA THR A 41 -0.07 -4.92 -2.05
C THR A 41 -0.43 -5.96 -1.00
N ILE A 42 0.44 -6.21 -0.02
CA ILE A 42 0.08 -7.12 1.09
C ILE A 42 -1.09 -6.56 1.89
N LEU A 43 -1.09 -5.27 2.20
CA LEU A 43 -2.16 -4.62 2.95
C LEU A 43 -3.52 -4.74 2.24
N GLY A 44 -3.55 -4.56 0.91
CA GLY A 44 -4.76 -4.72 0.11
C GLY A 44 -5.28 -6.16 0.13
N ALA A 45 -4.38 -7.13 0.01
CA ALA A 45 -4.73 -8.54 0.14
C ALA A 45 -5.24 -8.87 1.55
N TYR A 46 -4.60 -8.32 2.59
CA TYR A 46 -4.96 -8.57 3.98
C TYR A 46 -6.35 -8.00 4.33
N VAL A 47 -6.60 -6.73 4.01
CA VAL A 47 -7.88 -6.07 4.32
C VAL A 47 -9.03 -6.68 3.54
N SER A 48 -8.82 -7.10 2.29
CA SER A 48 -9.86 -7.79 1.52
C SER A 48 -10.20 -9.16 2.08
N LYS A 49 -9.24 -9.85 2.72
CA LYS A 49 -9.42 -11.17 3.33
C LYS A 49 -9.98 -11.10 4.75
N PHE A 50 -9.53 -10.12 5.53
CA PHE A 50 -9.89 -9.93 6.93
C PHE A 50 -10.40 -8.51 7.19
N PRO A 51 -11.57 -8.13 6.64
CA PRO A 51 -12.08 -6.77 6.77
C PRO A 51 -12.40 -6.37 8.22
N GLN A 52 -12.74 -7.36 9.06
CA GLN A 52 -13.02 -7.19 10.49
C GLN A 52 -11.84 -7.60 11.39
N GLY A 53 -10.66 -7.86 10.82
CA GLY A 53 -9.45 -8.12 11.60
C GLY A 53 -9.11 -6.88 12.43
N LYS A 54 -8.99 -7.05 13.74
CA LYS A 54 -8.51 -5.98 14.63
C LYS A 54 -6.98 -5.97 14.57
N ILE A 55 -6.41 -4.78 14.38
CA ILE A 55 -4.96 -4.58 14.43
C ILE A 55 -4.68 -3.74 15.67
N ASP A 56 -3.77 -4.24 16.50
CA ASP A 56 -3.18 -3.44 17.57
C ASP A 56 -2.30 -2.38 16.92
N THR A 57 -2.75 -1.15 16.96
CA THR A 57 -2.05 -0.02 16.35
C THR A 57 -1.76 1.03 17.39
N ILE A 58 -0.56 1.60 17.31
CA ILE A 58 -0.21 2.77 18.08
C ILE A 58 -0.51 3.95 17.17
N MET A 59 -1.66 4.61 17.39
CA MET A 59 -1.97 5.82 16.63
C MET A 59 -1.11 6.96 17.17
N PRO A 60 -0.27 7.60 16.33
CA PRO A 60 0.47 8.79 16.73
C PRO A 60 -0.48 9.99 16.74
N LEU A 61 -1.23 10.17 17.84
CA LEU A 61 -2.07 11.33 18.07
C LEU A 61 -1.19 12.50 18.56
N LEU A 62 -0.43 13.13 17.65
CA LEU A 62 0.45 14.32 17.76
C LEU A 62 1.45 14.41 18.96
N ILE A 63 1.04 14.02 20.17
CA ILE A 63 1.73 14.08 21.46
C ILE A 63 1.56 12.76 22.24
N LEU A 64 0.55 11.93 21.94
CA LEU A 64 0.22 10.72 22.72
C LEU A 64 0.19 9.46 21.86
N TYR A 65 0.99 8.47 22.25
CA TYR A 65 1.02 7.13 21.65
C TYR A 65 0.05 6.22 22.40
N ILE A 66 -1.22 6.21 22.01
CA ILE A 66 -2.22 5.32 22.62
C ILE A 66 -2.27 4.02 21.81
N PRO A 67 -2.01 2.84 22.43
CA PRO A 67 -2.31 1.57 21.80
C PRO A 67 -3.84 1.42 21.71
N MET A 68 -4.37 1.35 20.49
CA MET A 68 -5.79 1.10 20.23
C MET A 68 -5.97 -0.06 19.25
N GLU A 69 -6.94 -0.92 19.56
CA GLU A 69 -7.46 -1.93 18.64
C GLU A 69 -8.32 -1.24 17.58
N VAL A 70 -7.78 -1.04 16.38
CA VAL A 70 -8.52 -0.43 15.28
C VAL A 70 -8.81 -1.50 14.22
N PRO A 71 -10.02 -1.54 13.64
CA PRO A 71 -10.28 -2.41 12.50
C PRO A 71 -9.29 -2.14 11.36
N ALA A 72 -8.75 -3.20 10.75
CA ALA A 72 -7.74 -3.12 9.70
C ALA A 72 -8.14 -2.17 8.56
N TYR A 73 -9.41 -2.18 8.17
CA TYR A 73 -9.94 -1.27 7.16
C TYR A 73 -9.84 0.20 7.56
N SER A 74 -10.16 0.54 8.81
CA SER A 74 -10.14 1.93 9.30
C SER A 74 -8.71 2.45 9.38
N TYR A 75 -7.78 1.62 9.85
CA TYR A 75 -6.36 1.97 9.88
C TYR A 75 -5.79 2.17 8.47
N LEU A 76 -6.13 1.28 7.53
CA LEU A 76 -5.69 1.40 6.15
C LEU A 76 -6.24 2.67 5.50
N LEU A 77 -7.51 2.98 5.74
CA LEU A 77 -8.15 4.18 5.21
C LEU A 77 -7.49 5.44 5.78
N TRP A 78 -7.21 5.47 7.08
CA TRP A 78 -6.44 6.54 7.71
C TRP A 78 -5.05 6.70 7.08
N TRP A 79 -4.29 5.60 6.95
CA TRP A 79 -2.97 5.62 6.34
C TRP A 79 -3.03 6.11 4.89
N PHE A 80 -4.00 5.67 4.10
CA PHE A 80 -4.15 6.09 2.71
C PHE A 80 -4.55 7.56 2.58
N ILE A 81 -5.39 8.08 3.49
CA ILE A 81 -5.71 9.51 3.55
C ILE A 81 -4.44 10.34 3.77
N GLN A 82 -3.54 9.90 4.64
CA GLN A 82 -2.25 10.59 4.83
C GLN A 82 -1.43 10.60 3.54
N GLN A 83 -1.39 9.48 2.81
CA GLN A 83 -0.73 9.42 1.50
C GLN A 83 -1.34 10.40 0.49
N LEU A 84 -2.66 10.59 0.50
CA LEU A 84 -3.34 11.60 -0.33
C LEU A 84 -2.95 13.02 0.05
N PHE A 85 -2.91 13.34 1.35
CA PHE A 85 -2.48 14.67 1.82
C PHE A 85 -1.02 14.95 1.46
N TYR A 86 -0.13 13.97 1.56
CA TYR A 86 1.25 14.11 1.10
C TYR A 86 1.32 14.36 -0.40
N GLY A 87 0.53 13.62 -1.21
CA GLY A 87 0.44 13.85 -2.65
C GLY A 87 -0.09 15.24 -3.02
N ILE A 88 -1.11 15.75 -2.33
CA ILE A 88 -1.66 17.10 -2.59
C ILE A 88 -0.69 18.18 -2.10
N GLY A 89 -0.06 18.00 -0.94
CA GLY A 89 0.90 18.93 -0.36
C GLY A 89 2.18 19.08 -1.19
N SER A 90 2.61 18.03 -1.90
CA SER A 90 3.78 18.06 -2.77
C SER A 90 3.55 18.72 -4.13
N LEU A 91 2.34 19.20 -4.44
CA LEU A 91 2.07 19.93 -5.70
C LEU A 91 2.83 21.26 -5.81
N ASN A 92 3.36 21.79 -4.70
CA ASN A 92 4.13 23.05 -4.65
C ASN A 92 5.59 22.86 -4.18
N MET A 93 6.06 21.63 -3.97
CA MET A 93 7.42 21.36 -3.47
C MET A 93 8.29 20.77 -4.59
N THR A 94 9.46 21.37 -4.83
CA THR A 94 10.43 20.92 -5.83
C THR A 94 10.95 19.53 -5.46
N ALA A 95 10.72 18.55 -6.33
CA ALA A 95 11.09 17.14 -6.17
C ALA A 95 12.61 16.97 -5.93
N SER A 96 13.02 17.11 -4.68
CA SER A 96 14.42 17.01 -4.24
C SER A 96 14.64 15.83 -3.28
N ASP A 97 13.55 15.19 -2.84
CA ASP A 97 13.59 14.07 -1.91
C ASP A 97 13.31 12.74 -2.61
N VAL A 98 14.00 11.70 -2.15
CA VAL A 98 13.99 10.29 -2.61
C VAL A 98 12.60 9.61 -2.48
N ASN A 99 11.57 10.37 -2.15
CA ASN A 99 10.17 9.95 -1.99
C ASN A 99 9.24 11.08 -2.43
N SER A 100 9.27 11.48 -3.71
CA SER A 100 8.29 12.40 -4.28
C SER A 100 6.86 11.83 -4.07
N ALA A 101 6.16 12.38 -3.07
CA ALA A 101 4.87 11.88 -2.62
C ALA A 101 3.79 11.92 -3.74
N ASN A 102 3.94 12.86 -4.68
CA ASN A 102 3.07 13.05 -5.85
C ASN A 102 2.85 11.78 -6.67
N PHE A 103 3.90 11.00 -6.94
CA PHE A 103 3.79 9.80 -7.78
C PHE A 103 3.74 8.51 -6.96
N SER A 104 4.27 8.55 -5.74
CA SER A 104 4.25 7.39 -4.84
C SER A 104 2.84 7.00 -4.40
N PHE A 105 1.91 7.95 -4.24
CA PHE A 105 0.54 7.62 -3.80
C PHE A 105 -0.24 6.80 -4.86
N TRP A 106 -0.12 7.14 -6.15
CA TRP A 106 -0.79 6.41 -7.23
C TRP A 106 -0.31 4.96 -7.28
N VAL A 107 0.98 4.76 -7.10
CA VAL A 107 1.61 3.43 -7.07
C VAL A 107 1.15 2.63 -5.85
N GLN A 108 1.02 3.27 -4.69
CA GLN A 108 0.46 2.64 -3.50
C GLN A 108 -1.02 2.26 -3.66
N LEU A 109 -1.82 3.10 -4.31
CA LEU A 109 -3.22 2.78 -4.67
C LEU A 109 -3.29 1.58 -5.61
N LEU A 110 -2.46 1.56 -6.67
CA LEU A 110 -2.36 0.43 -7.58
C LEU A 110 -1.96 -0.85 -6.84
N GLY A 111 -0.95 -0.77 -5.97
CA GLY A 111 -0.52 -1.88 -5.13
C GLY A 111 -1.68 -2.44 -4.31
N LEU A 112 -2.44 -1.57 -3.64
CA LEU A 112 -3.64 -1.92 -2.87
C LEU A 112 -4.68 -2.66 -3.72
N CYS A 113 -5.01 -2.12 -4.89
CA CYS A 113 -5.97 -2.72 -5.81
C CYS A 113 -5.52 -4.09 -6.32
N ILE A 114 -4.23 -4.22 -6.70
CA ILE A 114 -3.65 -5.50 -7.14
C ILE A 114 -3.75 -6.54 -6.04
N GLY A 115 -3.37 -6.20 -4.81
CA GLY A 115 -3.43 -7.09 -3.67
C GLY A 115 -4.86 -7.60 -3.39
N ALA A 116 -5.82 -6.67 -3.39
CA ALA A 116 -7.23 -6.99 -3.18
C ALA A 116 -7.81 -7.85 -4.31
N ALA A 117 -7.43 -7.60 -5.56
CA ALA A 117 -7.87 -8.39 -6.71
C ALA A 117 -7.31 -9.82 -6.70
N VAL A 118 -6.00 -9.96 -6.43
CA VAL A 118 -5.32 -11.26 -6.38
C VAL A 118 -5.94 -12.13 -5.29
N ILE A 119 -6.15 -11.62 -4.07
CA ILE A 119 -6.69 -12.45 -2.99
C ILE A 119 -8.13 -12.89 -3.27
N ARG A 120 -8.96 -12.00 -3.85
CA ARG A 120 -10.34 -12.33 -4.26
C ARG A 120 -10.38 -13.42 -5.32
N TYR A 121 -9.47 -13.38 -6.30
CA TYR A 121 -9.37 -14.41 -7.33
C TYR A 121 -9.05 -15.79 -6.72
N TYR A 122 -8.11 -15.84 -5.77
CA TYR A 122 -7.75 -17.08 -5.09
C TYR A 122 -8.87 -17.62 -4.19
N GLU A 123 -9.63 -16.75 -3.53
CA GLU A 123 -10.79 -17.16 -2.74
C GLU A 123 -11.92 -17.71 -3.60
N SER A 124 -12.17 -17.10 -4.77
CA SER A 124 -13.14 -17.61 -5.73
C SER A 124 -12.75 -18.99 -6.26
N SER A 125 -11.47 -19.21 -6.58
CA SER A 125 -10.97 -20.48 -7.11
C SER A 125 -10.98 -21.61 -6.07
N SER A 126 -10.99 -21.28 -4.76
CA SER A 126 -11.07 -22.30 -3.70
C SER A 126 -12.51 -22.72 -3.35
N LYS A 127 -13.54 -22.03 -3.87
CA LYS A 127 -14.95 -22.38 -3.66
C LYS A 127 -15.55 -23.24 -4.80
N SER A 128 -14.82 -23.42 -5.89
CA SER A 128 -15.15 -24.35 -6.98
C SER A 128 -14.40 -25.67 -6.80
#